data_AF-A0A7J0BYW8-F1
#
_entry.id   AF-A0A7J0BYW8-F1
#
_cell.length_a   1.000
_cell.length_b   1.000
_cell.length_c   1.000
_cell.angle_alpha   90.00
_cell.angle_beta   90.00
_cell.angle_gamma   90.00
#
_symmetry.space_group_name_H-M   'P 1'
#
loop_
_entity.id
_entity.type
_entity.pdbx_description
1 polymer ?
#
loop_
_entity_poly.entity_id
_entity_poly.type
_entity_poly.pdbx_seq_one_letter_code
_entity_poly.pdbx_strand_id
1 'polypeptide(L)'
;MDRFRRVSAAVVTAVAVLAGAGGAAASSGVPAPPVRPSVAKPAALPALSARTTVRTVAAWQEFRVHGPARHLPAGTKVTLQQKQGKRWVSLPASMKTNRNHSYNLRVLLGLRGKNTLRIVGGGAVSPVMRVTVR
;
A
#
# COMPACT_ATOMS: atom_id res chain seq x y z
N MET A 1 -0.93 -22.26 -14.43
CA MET A 1 -1.16 -22.83 -15.77
C MET A 1 -1.86 -21.77 -16.58
N ASP A 2 -1.07 -21.26 -17.50
CA ASP A 2 -1.10 -19.97 -18.14
C ASP A 2 -2.26 -19.84 -19.14
N ARG A 3 -2.81 -18.63 -19.24
CA ARG A 3 -3.75 -18.27 -20.29
C ARG A 3 -3.26 -16.96 -20.91
N PHE A 4 -2.17 -17.09 -21.68
CA PHE A 4 -1.74 -16.11 -22.65
C PHE A 4 -2.88 -15.85 -23.65
N ARG A 5 -3.29 -14.59 -23.79
CA ARG A 5 -4.04 -14.10 -24.96
C ARG A 5 -3.42 -12.78 -25.42
N ARG A 6 -2.53 -12.90 -26.40
CA ARG A 6 -2.20 -11.85 -27.39
C ARG A 6 -3.28 -11.87 -28.49
N VAL A 7 -3.20 -10.91 -29.43
CA VAL A 7 -4.03 -10.61 -30.65
C VAL A 7 -4.81 -9.30 -30.41
N SER A 8 -4.78 -8.22 -31.22
CA SER A 8 -4.17 -7.85 -32.51
C SER A 8 -4.21 -6.30 -32.62
N ALA A 9 -3.15 -5.63 -33.12
CA ALA A 9 -3.01 -5.03 -34.45
C ALA A 9 -4.18 -4.15 -34.96
N ALA A 10 -3.92 -2.83 -35.09
CA ALA A 10 -4.57 -1.97 -36.07
C ALA A 10 -3.59 -0.85 -36.47
N VAL A 11 -3.07 -0.98 -37.70
CA VAL A 11 -2.28 0.00 -38.44
C VAL A 11 -3.25 1.01 -39.04
N VAL A 12 -2.97 2.31 -38.90
CA VAL A 12 -3.51 3.33 -39.82
C VAL A 12 -2.39 4.29 -40.16
N THR A 13 -1.89 4.15 -41.38
CA THR A 13 -0.99 5.07 -42.07
C THR A 13 -1.87 6.09 -42.80
N ALA A 14 -1.66 7.39 -42.57
CA ALA A 14 -2.18 8.44 -43.43
C ALA A 14 -1.03 9.40 -43.75
N VAL A 15 -0.55 9.31 -44.99
CA VAL A 15 0.38 10.25 -45.62
C VAL A 15 -0.47 11.34 -46.28
N ALA A 16 -0.16 12.62 -46.04
CA ALA A 16 -0.52 13.70 -46.94
C ALA A 16 0.59 14.75 -46.90
N VAL A 17 1.17 14.97 -48.08
CA VAL A 17 2.26 15.88 -48.40
C VAL A 17 1.64 17.14 -49.02
N LEU A 18 2.17 18.34 -48.71
CA LEU A 18 2.53 19.41 -49.66
C LEU A 18 2.42 20.83 -49.05
N ALA A 19 3.60 21.43 -48.92
CA ALA A 19 3.99 22.79 -49.25
C ALA A 19 2.92 23.89 -49.43
N GLY A 20 3.08 24.95 -48.65
CA GLY A 20 2.58 26.29 -48.95
C GLY A 20 3.55 27.33 -48.40
N ALA A 21 4.30 27.98 -49.29
CA ALA A 21 5.16 29.13 -48.99
C ALA A 21 4.33 30.41 -49.01
N GLY A 22 4.55 31.32 -48.06
CA GLY A 22 4.06 32.69 -48.14
C GLY A 22 3.91 33.40 -46.79
N GLY A 23 4.58 34.55 -46.65
CA GLY A 23 4.17 35.59 -45.71
C GLY A 23 5.08 35.80 -44.51
N ALA A 24 6.03 36.73 -44.63
CA ALA A 24 6.75 37.33 -43.52
C ALA A 24 5.80 38.17 -42.66
N ALA A 25 5.86 38.00 -41.34
CA ALA A 25 5.59 39.05 -40.36
C ALA A 25 6.36 38.72 -39.08
N ALA A 26 7.30 39.58 -38.73
CA ALA A 26 8.08 39.51 -37.51
C ALA A 26 7.16 39.59 -36.29
N SER A 27 7.34 38.68 -35.35
CA SER A 27 6.89 38.83 -33.97
C SER A 27 7.84 38.04 -33.09
N SER A 28 8.72 38.76 -32.41
CA SER A 28 9.63 38.26 -31.38
C SER A 28 8.82 37.75 -30.19
N GLY A 29 8.33 36.51 -30.28
CA GLY A 29 7.76 35.77 -29.17
C GLY A 29 8.68 34.59 -28.89
N VAL A 30 9.40 34.62 -27.78
CA VAL A 30 10.16 33.47 -27.28
C VAL A 30 9.23 32.25 -27.26
N PRO A 31 9.54 31.15 -27.97
CA PRO A 31 8.69 29.98 -27.96
C PRO A 31 8.69 29.42 -26.54
N ALA A 32 7.50 29.40 -25.91
CA ALA A 32 7.32 28.74 -24.63
C ALA A 32 7.72 27.26 -24.79
N PRO A 33 8.57 26.71 -23.92
CA PRO A 33 9.00 25.32 -24.04
C PRO A 33 7.78 24.39 -23.97
N PRO A 34 7.73 23.31 -24.77
CA PRO A 34 6.63 22.36 -24.72
C PRO A 34 6.54 21.76 -23.32
N VAL A 35 5.42 21.99 -22.64
CA VAL A 35 5.05 21.29 -21.40
C VAL A 35 4.92 19.80 -21.71
N ARG A 36 5.97 19.05 -21.39
CA ARG A 36 5.96 17.58 -21.49
C ARG A 36 4.88 17.06 -20.54
N PRO A 37 3.97 16.17 -20.97
CA PRO A 37 3.06 15.52 -20.05
C PRO A 37 3.89 14.74 -19.02
N SER A 38 3.77 15.16 -17.75
CA SER A 38 4.39 14.45 -16.64
C SER A 38 3.76 13.06 -16.58
N VAL A 39 4.55 12.04 -16.89
CA VAL A 39 4.14 10.64 -16.72
C VAL A 39 3.87 10.44 -15.23
N ALA A 40 2.59 10.31 -14.88
CA ALA A 40 2.17 10.10 -13.50
C ALA A 40 2.91 8.87 -12.94
N LYS A 41 3.72 9.09 -11.91
CA LYS A 41 4.41 8.01 -11.20
C LYS A 41 3.37 7.03 -10.67
N PRO A 42 3.53 5.70 -10.86
CA PRO A 42 2.60 4.72 -10.32
C PRO A 42 2.42 4.95 -8.81
N ALA A 43 1.18 5.04 -8.36
CA ALA A 43 0.87 5.16 -6.94
C ALA A 43 1.47 3.95 -6.22
N ALA A 44 2.35 4.22 -5.24
CA ALA A 44 2.98 3.16 -4.48
C ALA A 44 1.92 2.42 -3.66
N LEU A 45 2.00 1.08 -3.69
CA LEU A 45 1.01 0.22 -3.04
C LEU A 45 1.05 0.39 -1.52
N PRO A 46 -0.13 0.38 -0.85
CA PRO A 46 -0.21 0.35 0.61
C PRO A 46 0.60 -0.81 1.19
N ALA A 47 1.49 -0.53 2.13
CA ALA A 47 2.33 -1.54 2.76
C ALA A 47 2.34 -1.40 4.29
N LEU A 48 2.11 -2.52 4.98
CA LEU A 48 2.13 -2.60 6.45
C LEU A 48 3.27 -3.49 6.92
N SER A 49 3.96 -3.06 7.98
CA SER A 49 4.94 -3.88 8.68
C SER A 49 4.52 -4.01 10.13
N ALA A 50 4.56 -5.22 10.68
CA ALA A 50 4.22 -5.47 12.08
C ALA A 50 5.42 -6.04 12.85
N ARG A 51 5.76 -5.39 13.96
CA ARG A 51 6.74 -5.85 14.93
C ARG A 51 6.11 -5.86 16.31
N THR A 52 6.45 -6.86 17.10
CA THR A 52 6.01 -6.97 18.48
C THR A 52 7.18 -6.60 19.40
N THR A 53 6.91 -5.98 20.54
CA THR A 53 7.96 -5.65 21.51
C THR A 53 8.45 -6.90 22.27
N VAL A 54 7.60 -7.93 22.39
CA VAL A 54 7.90 -9.15 23.16
C VAL A 54 7.51 -10.42 22.38
N ARG A 55 8.36 -11.45 22.45
CA ARG A 55 8.06 -12.76 21.84
C ARG A 55 7.20 -13.64 22.75
N THR A 56 7.24 -13.39 24.06
CA THR A 56 6.48 -14.12 25.07
C THR A 56 5.81 -13.14 26.02
N VAL A 57 4.55 -13.40 26.37
CA VAL A 57 3.73 -12.55 27.23
C VAL A 57 2.88 -13.43 28.15
N ALA A 58 2.56 -13.00 29.37
CA ALA A 58 1.60 -13.73 30.20
C ALA A 58 0.17 -13.57 29.64
N ALA A 59 -0.71 -14.53 29.90
CA ALA A 59 -2.13 -14.35 29.58
C ALA A 59 -2.66 -13.05 30.20
N TRP A 60 -3.43 -12.29 29.43
CA TRP A 60 -3.99 -10.98 29.83
C TRP A 60 -2.98 -9.89 30.16
N GLN A 61 -1.71 -10.07 29.81
CA GLN A 61 -0.71 -9.02 29.92
C GLN A 61 -0.68 -8.18 28.64
N GLU A 62 -0.68 -6.85 28.80
CA GLU A 62 -0.60 -5.92 27.68
C GLU A 62 0.78 -6.03 27.01
N PHE A 63 0.78 -6.11 25.68
CA PHE A 63 1.99 -5.91 24.88
C PHE A 63 1.71 -5.01 23.68
N ARG A 64 2.79 -4.51 23.08
CA ARG A 64 2.74 -3.56 21.99
C ARG A 64 3.09 -4.21 20.66
N VAL A 65 2.26 -3.91 19.67
CA VAL A 65 2.51 -4.22 18.26
C VAL A 65 2.61 -2.91 17.50
N HIS A 66 3.77 -2.65 16.91
CA HIS A 66 4.04 -1.40 16.23
C HIS A 66 4.65 -1.62 14.85
N GLY A 67 4.55 -0.60 14.02
CA GLY A 67 5.29 -0.57 12.78
C GLY A 67 4.86 0.53 11.82
N PRO A 68 5.62 0.70 10.73
CA PRO A 68 5.28 1.66 9.68
C PRO A 68 4.14 1.13 8.79
N ALA A 69 3.30 2.06 8.36
CA ALA A 69 2.21 1.91 7.41
C ALA A 69 2.49 2.79 6.18
N ARG A 70 3.39 2.32 5.32
CA ARG A 70 3.86 3.06 4.14
C ARG A 70 2.73 3.19 3.13
N HIS A 71 2.59 4.37 2.53
CA HIS A 71 1.58 4.66 1.52
C HIS A 71 0.12 4.43 1.99
N LEU A 72 -0.11 4.41 3.30
CA LEU A 72 -1.46 4.45 3.88
C LEU A 72 -1.76 5.87 4.36
N PRO A 73 -2.98 6.40 4.10
CA PRO A 73 -3.42 7.67 4.67
C PRO A 73 -3.34 7.66 6.19
N ALA A 74 -2.95 8.80 6.78
CA ALA A 74 -3.10 9.00 8.21
C ALA A 74 -4.59 8.86 8.61
N GLY A 75 -4.85 8.33 9.80
CA GLY A 75 -6.22 8.07 10.24
C GLY A 75 -6.82 6.74 9.75
N THR A 76 -6.11 5.99 8.90
CA THR A 76 -6.57 4.67 8.44
C THR A 76 -6.72 3.69 9.61
N LYS A 77 -7.84 3.00 9.71
CA LYS A 77 -8.07 1.97 10.72
C LYS A 77 -7.23 0.73 10.42
N VAL A 78 -6.37 0.37 11.37
CA VAL A 78 -5.64 -0.90 11.40
C VAL A 78 -6.22 -1.80 12.50
N THR A 79 -6.37 -3.07 12.20
CA THR A 79 -6.95 -4.07 13.11
C THR A 79 -6.00 -5.26 13.22
N LEU A 80 -5.88 -5.80 14.44
CA LEU A 80 -5.13 -7.03 14.67
C LEU A 80 -6.00 -8.23 14.32
N GLN A 81 -5.42 -9.17 13.59
CA GLN A 81 -6.02 -10.47 13.36
C GLN A 81 -5.15 -11.55 13.96
N GLN A 82 -5.80 -12.57 14.48
CA GLN A 82 -5.19 -13.77 15.01
C GLN A 82 -5.61 -14.97 14.17
N LYS A 83 -4.68 -15.86 13.88
CA LYS A 83 -4.98 -17.14 13.26
C LYS A 83 -5.58 -18.07 14.30
N GLN A 84 -6.83 -18.47 14.11
CA GLN A 84 -7.54 -19.48 14.90
C GLN A 84 -7.82 -20.68 13.99
N GLY A 85 -7.08 -21.77 14.20
CA GLY A 85 -7.08 -22.92 13.29
C GLY A 85 -6.69 -22.54 11.86
N LYS A 86 -7.62 -22.71 10.91
CA LYS A 86 -7.41 -22.40 9.48
C LYS A 86 -7.85 -20.98 9.10
N ARG A 87 -8.49 -20.23 10.00
CA ARG A 87 -9.10 -18.93 9.71
C ARG A 87 -8.35 -17.80 10.40
N TRP A 88 -8.44 -16.61 9.82
CA TRP A 88 -8.00 -15.37 10.46
C TRP A 88 -9.21 -14.69 11.11
N VAL A 89 -9.12 -14.46 12.40
CA VAL A 89 -10.17 -13.83 13.21
C VAL A 89 -9.70 -12.43 13.59
N SER A 90 -10.53 -11.42 13.33
CA SER A 90 -10.25 -10.04 13.76
C SER A 90 -10.47 -9.93 15.26
N LEU A 91 -9.45 -9.45 15.96
CA LEU A 91 -9.54 -9.13 17.38
C LEU A 91 -10.14 -7.73 17.54
N PRO A 92 -10.76 -7.43 18.70
CA PRO A 92 -11.30 -6.10 18.99
C PRO A 92 -10.20 -5.02 19.13
N ALA A 93 -8.92 -5.40 19.09
CA ALA A 93 -7.79 -4.47 19.08
C ALA A 93 -7.66 -3.78 17.72
N SER A 94 -8.04 -2.51 17.66
CA SER A 94 -7.88 -1.64 16.48
C SER A 94 -7.42 -0.24 16.87
N MET A 95 -6.76 0.43 15.93
CA MET A 95 -6.26 1.80 16.10
C MET A 95 -6.24 2.51 14.75
N LYS A 96 -6.22 3.84 14.74
CA LYS A 96 -5.96 4.62 13.53
C LYS A 96 -4.45 4.91 13.39
N THR A 97 -3.92 4.79 12.18
CA THR A 97 -2.53 5.18 11.86
C THR A 97 -2.30 6.66 12.21
N ASN A 98 -1.14 6.99 12.79
CA ASN A 98 -0.80 8.37 13.12
C ASN A 98 -0.47 9.20 11.86
N ARG A 99 -0.23 10.50 12.06
CA ARG A 99 0.23 11.43 11.01
C ARG A 99 1.59 11.07 10.41
N ASN A 100 2.45 10.40 11.18
CA ASN A 100 3.74 9.88 10.73
C ASN A 100 3.63 8.47 10.09
N HIS A 101 2.45 8.12 9.54
CA HIS A 101 2.23 6.85 8.84
C HIS A 101 2.73 5.61 9.61
N SER A 102 2.50 5.57 10.92
CA SER A 102 2.89 4.48 11.80
C SER A 102 1.79 4.19 12.82
N TYR A 103 1.87 3.03 13.45
CA TYR A 103 0.91 2.61 14.47
C TYR A 103 1.64 1.96 15.65
N ASN A 104 0.99 2.00 16.82
CA ASN A 104 1.45 1.36 18.05
C ASN A 104 0.23 0.85 18.82
N LEU A 105 -0.17 -0.37 18.50
CA LEU A 105 -1.36 -1.02 19.02
C LEU A 105 -1.05 -1.70 20.36
N ARG A 106 -1.91 -1.47 21.35
CA ARG A 106 -1.91 -2.21 22.62
C ARG A 106 -2.81 -3.43 22.49
N VAL A 107 -2.32 -4.58 22.92
CA VAL A 107 -2.96 -5.87 22.69
C VAL A 107 -2.93 -6.68 23.97
N LEU A 108 -4.06 -7.31 24.28
CA LEU A 108 -4.22 -8.29 25.35
C LEU A 108 -4.58 -9.63 24.72
N LEU A 109 -3.85 -10.69 25.06
CA LEU A 109 -4.15 -12.05 24.60
C LEU A 109 -4.43 -12.94 25.81
N GLY A 110 -5.64 -13.51 25.85
CA GLY A 110 -6.03 -14.49 26.87
C GLY A 110 -5.74 -15.95 26.46
N LEU A 111 -5.68 -16.22 25.15
CA LEU A 111 -5.47 -17.58 24.63
C LEU A 111 -3.99 -17.99 24.79
N ARG A 112 -3.73 -18.92 25.70
CA ARG A 112 -2.39 -19.47 25.97
C ARG A 112 -1.83 -20.25 24.79
N GLY A 113 -0.51 -20.32 24.71
CA GLY A 113 0.23 -21.05 23.68
C GLY A 113 0.72 -20.18 22.53
N LYS A 114 1.01 -20.83 21.39
CA LYS A 114 1.58 -20.18 20.21
C LYS A 114 0.50 -19.43 19.43
N ASN A 115 0.55 -18.12 19.48
CA ASN A 115 -0.36 -17.23 18.76
C ASN A 115 0.30 -16.70 17.49
N THR A 116 -0.42 -16.81 16.38
CA THR A 116 0.02 -16.28 15.09
C THR A 116 -0.85 -15.07 14.78
N LEU A 117 -0.22 -13.90 14.61
CA LEU A 117 -0.89 -12.62 14.48
C LEU A 117 -0.51 -11.93 13.16
N ARG A 118 -1.37 -11.04 12.68
CA ARG A 118 -1.09 -10.12 11.57
C ARG A 118 -1.90 -8.84 11.75
N ILE A 119 -1.48 -7.76 11.11
CA ILE A 119 -2.22 -6.49 11.05
C ILE A 119 -2.82 -6.34 9.66
N VAL A 120 -4.05 -5.86 9.59
CA VAL A 120 -4.74 -5.51 8.34
C VAL A 120 -5.29 -4.10 8.42
N GLY A 121 -5.28 -3.37 7.31
CA GLY A 121 -5.85 -2.03 7.23
C GLY A 121 -5.50 -1.34 5.92
N GLY A 122 -6.39 -0.47 5.43
CA GLY A 122 -6.13 0.33 4.22
C GLY A 122 -5.79 -0.46 2.96
N GLY A 123 -6.31 -1.69 2.82
CA GLY A 123 -6.01 -2.59 1.70
C GLY A 123 -4.67 -3.33 1.82
N ALA A 124 -3.88 -3.08 2.86
CA ALA A 124 -2.61 -3.77 3.12
C ALA A 124 -2.76 -4.86 4.19
N VAL A 125 -1.87 -5.85 4.11
CA VAL A 125 -1.72 -6.92 5.11
C VAL A 125 -0.26 -6.96 5.54
N SER A 126 0.00 -6.97 6.84
CA SER A 126 1.35 -7.07 7.36
C SER A 126 1.90 -8.49 7.26
N PRO A 127 3.24 -8.66 7.31
CA PRO A 127 3.85 -9.95 7.60
C PRO A 127 3.29 -10.59 8.87
N VAL A 128 3.33 -11.92 8.91
CA VAL A 128 2.84 -12.71 10.03
C VAL A 128 3.86 -12.70 11.17
N MET A 129 3.40 -12.43 12.39
CA MET A 129 4.20 -12.44 13.61
C MET A 129 3.74 -13.57 14.54
N ARG A 130 4.69 -14.13 15.30
CA ARG A 130 4.43 -15.22 16.24
C ARG A 130 4.74 -14.74 17.66
N VAL A 131 3.77 -14.91 18.56
CA VAL A 131 3.87 -14.55 19.99
C VAL A 131 3.43 -15.75 20.81
N THR A 132 4.19 -16.09 21.84
CA THR A 132 3.82 -17.16 22.79
C THR A 132 3.18 -16.56 24.02
N VAL A 133 2.01 -17.06 24.40
CA VAL A 133 1.35 -16.69 25.65
C VAL A 133 1.59 -17.80 26.67
N ARG A 134 2.21 -17.46 27.81
CA ARG A 134 2.51 -18.39 28.91
C ARG A 134 1.46 -18.33 30.00
#